data_AF-B8KPQ2-F1
#
_entry.id   AF-B8KPQ2-F1
#
_cell.length_a   1.000
_cell.length_b   1.000
_cell.length_c   1.000
_cell.angle_alpha   90.00
_cell.angle_beta   90.00
_cell.angle_gamma   90.00
#
_symmetry.space_group_name_H-M   'P 1'
#
loop_
_entity.id
_entity.type
_entity.pdbx_description
1 polymer ?
#
loop_
_entity_poly.entity_id
_entity_poly.type
_entity_poly.pdbx_seq_one_letter_code
_entity_poly.pdbx_strand_id
1 'polypeptide(L)'
;MKAIALIISLVFATQTVWSADEPGTEMPGYVDFSQLSESYGEPRVMVNLGGSLLKLVGSMKHDDPVTEETLKNLDSVRIHVYDTAGDTTSAEARMDAVSSKLMSQDWEQIVRVREPEDRVNIYVKYSEDRIQGLMIMAVDTEEAVFVNVLGDIDPAHLNDVVAGIDVVDGFNVDLDL
;
A
#
# COMPACT_ATOMS: atom_id res chain seq x y z
N MET A 1 33.72 -55.24 29.16
CA MET A 1 34.50 -54.05 28.78
C MET A 1 33.57 -53.07 28.11
N LYS A 2 33.57 -51.82 28.59
CA LYS A 2 32.72 -50.72 28.16
C LYS A 2 33.29 -50.08 26.90
N ALA A 3 32.43 -49.67 25.97
CA ALA A 3 32.69 -48.54 25.08
C ALA A 3 31.34 -47.85 24.84
N ILE A 4 31.20 -46.66 25.42
CA ILE A 4 30.08 -45.74 25.28
C ILE A 4 30.40 -44.88 24.04
N ALA A 5 29.51 -44.85 23.06
CA ALA A 5 29.56 -43.89 21.96
C ALA A 5 28.31 -42.99 22.06
N LEU A 6 28.60 -41.73 22.38
CA LEU A 6 27.69 -40.59 22.44
C LEU A 6 27.44 -40.11 21.00
N ILE A 7 26.19 -40.11 20.53
CA ILE A 7 25.80 -39.35 19.33
C ILE A 7 24.59 -38.49 19.70
N ILE A 8 24.85 -37.18 19.74
CA ILE A 8 23.89 -36.08 19.85
C ILE A 8 23.45 -35.71 18.43
N SER A 9 22.14 -35.67 18.17
CA SER A 9 21.47 -34.79 17.18
C SER A 9 20.04 -35.27 16.97
N LEU A 10 19.04 -34.43 16.78
CA LEU A 10 18.87 -32.98 16.87
C LEU A 10 17.34 -32.86 16.94
N VAL A 11 16.80 -32.31 18.02
CA VAL A 11 15.35 -32.10 18.15
C VAL A 11 14.93 -31.14 17.04
N PHE A 12 14.04 -31.61 16.16
CA PHE A 12 13.35 -30.76 15.20
C PHE A 12 12.56 -29.71 15.98
N ALA A 13 13.11 -28.52 16.12
CA ALA A 13 12.35 -27.35 16.51
C ALA A 13 11.30 -27.13 15.42
N THR A 14 10.03 -27.23 15.79
CA THR A 14 8.92 -26.73 14.98
C THR A 14 9.20 -25.25 14.73
N GLN A 15 9.53 -24.92 13.48
CA GLN A 15 9.66 -23.55 13.03
C GLN A 15 8.26 -22.94 13.16
N THR A 16 8.02 -22.19 14.23
CA THR A 16 6.95 -21.19 14.19
C THR A 16 7.37 -20.22 13.11
N VAL A 17 6.69 -20.24 11.97
CA VAL A 17 6.80 -19.18 10.97
C VAL A 17 6.36 -17.91 11.69
N TRP A 18 7.31 -17.05 12.05
CA TRP A 18 7.01 -15.69 12.47
C TRP A 18 6.48 -15.01 11.21
N SER A 19 5.16 -14.92 11.07
CA SER A 19 4.57 -13.97 10.14
C SER A 19 4.97 -12.60 10.66
N ALA A 20 5.79 -11.87 9.91
CA ALA A 20 6.08 -10.49 10.22
C ALA A 20 4.73 -9.77 10.22
N ASP A 21 4.33 -9.24 11.36
CA ASP A 21 3.07 -8.50 11.50
C ASP A 21 3.20 -7.25 10.62
N GLU A 22 2.48 -7.20 9.49
CA GLU A 22 2.56 -6.06 8.60
C GLU A 22 1.92 -4.85 9.29
N PRO A 23 2.62 -3.70 9.36
CA PRO A 23 2.10 -2.54 10.06
C PRO A 23 0.77 -2.07 9.44
N GLY A 24 -0.25 -1.99 10.28
CA GLY A 24 -1.55 -1.42 9.92
C GLY A 24 -2.64 -2.42 9.54
N THR A 25 -2.41 -3.74 9.61
CA THR A 25 -3.40 -4.80 9.35
C THR A 25 -4.71 -4.65 10.15
N GLU A 26 -4.65 -4.07 11.34
CA GLU A 26 -5.80 -3.85 12.23
C GLU A 26 -6.47 -2.47 12.04
N MET A 27 -5.90 -1.57 11.22
CA MET A 27 -6.42 -0.22 11.09
C MET A 27 -7.66 -0.16 10.18
N PRO A 28 -8.67 0.65 10.53
CA PRO A 28 -9.79 0.92 9.63
C PRO A 28 -9.26 1.43 8.28
N GLY A 29 -9.55 0.71 7.21
CA GLY A 29 -9.08 1.08 5.87
C GLY A 29 -7.88 0.31 5.33
N TYR A 30 -7.33 -0.64 6.09
CA TYR A 30 -6.32 -1.58 5.59
C TYR A 30 -6.84 -2.39 4.40
N VAL A 31 -6.06 -2.38 3.33
CA VAL A 31 -6.27 -3.22 2.15
C VAL A 31 -5.08 -4.17 1.99
N ASP A 32 -5.38 -5.45 1.88
CA ASP A 32 -4.37 -6.47 1.63
C ASP A 32 -4.09 -6.56 0.12
N PHE A 33 -2.82 -6.53 -0.29
CA PHE A 33 -2.41 -6.68 -1.70
C PHE A 33 -1.62 -7.96 -1.96
N SER A 34 -1.31 -8.73 -0.92
CA SER A 34 -0.39 -9.88 -0.96
C SER A 34 -0.80 -10.97 -1.96
N GLN A 35 -2.10 -11.08 -2.25
CA GLN A 35 -2.64 -12.06 -3.21
C GLN A 35 -2.12 -11.86 -4.64
N LEU A 36 -1.72 -10.65 -5.00
CA LEU A 36 -1.13 -10.40 -6.32
C LEU A 36 0.21 -11.10 -6.50
N SER A 37 0.91 -11.40 -5.41
CA SER A 37 2.19 -12.10 -5.47
C SER A 37 2.06 -13.55 -5.94
N GLU A 38 0.87 -14.14 -5.90
CA GLU A 38 0.59 -15.46 -6.49
C GLU A 38 0.56 -15.42 -8.02
N SER A 39 0.21 -14.27 -8.60
CA SER A 39 0.11 -14.09 -10.06
C SER A 39 1.38 -13.48 -10.66
N TYR A 40 1.95 -12.47 -9.99
CA TYR A 40 3.03 -11.64 -10.53
C TYR A 40 4.39 -11.85 -9.82
N GLY A 41 4.44 -12.70 -8.79
CA GLY A 41 5.63 -12.85 -7.95
C GLY A 41 5.80 -11.69 -6.95
N GLU A 42 7.00 -11.51 -6.40
CA GLU A 42 7.23 -10.42 -5.45
C GLU A 42 7.07 -9.05 -6.12
N PRO A 43 6.52 -8.03 -5.42
CA PRO A 43 6.44 -6.68 -5.96
C PRO A 43 7.82 -6.17 -6.37
N ARG A 44 7.91 -5.53 -7.54
CA ARG A 44 9.10 -4.81 -7.99
C ARG A 44 9.46 -3.68 -7.02
N VAL A 45 8.45 -3.02 -6.47
CA VAL A 45 8.57 -2.01 -5.43
C VAL A 45 7.62 -2.36 -4.29
N MET A 46 8.15 -2.45 -3.07
CA MET A 46 7.37 -2.61 -1.84
C MET A 46 7.82 -1.56 -0.83
N VAL A 47 6.90 -0.68 -0.44
CA VAL A 47 7.09 0.32 0.61
C VAL A 47 6.04 0.08 1.66
N ASN A 48 6.45 -0.15 2.90
CA ASN A 48 5.56 -0.31 4.06
C ASN A 48 6.09 0.55 5.20
N LEU A 49 5.55 1.77 5.33
CA LEU A 49 5.97 2.74 6.33
C LEU A 49 4.87 2.87 7.38
N GLY A 50 5.18 2.56 8.64
CA GLY A 50 4.31 2.86 9.77
C GLY A 50 4.58 4.23 10.38
N GLY A 51 3.63 4.73 11.18
CA GLY A 51 3.62 6.09 11.73
C GLY A 51 4.89 6.50 12.48
N SER A 52 5.59 5.57 13.15
CA SER A 52 6.87 5.89 13.82
C SER A 52 7.97 6.31 12.85
N LEU A 53 8.07 5.64 11.69
CA LEU A 53 9.06 5.96 10.66
C LEU A 53 8.62 7.20 9.87
N LEU A 54 7.33 7.34 9.59
CA LEU A 54 6.77 8.53 8.94
C LEU A 54 7.02 9.80 9.76
N LYS A 55 6.82 9.75 11.08
CA LYS A 55 7.16 10.84 12.02
C LYS A 55 8.66 11.13 12.04
N LEU A 56 9.50 10.10 11.99
CA LEU A 56 10.95 10.28 11.92
C LEU A 56 11.33 11.01 10.63
N VAL A 57 10.82 10.55 9.47
CA VAL A 57 11.04 11.19 8.17
C VAL A 57 10.54 12.63 8.19
N GLY A 58 9.31 12.90 8.64
CA GLY A 58 8.76 14.25 8.74
C GLY A 58 9.46 15.16 9.76
N SER A 59 10.31 14.62 10.65
CA SER A 59 11.13 15.40 11.58
C SER A 59 12.51 15.79 11.02
N MET A 60 12.91 15.21 9.88
CA MET A 60 14.10 15.62 9.17
C MET A 60 13.86 16.97 8.49
N LYS A 61 14.92 17.72 8.17
CA LYS A 61 14.76 18.95 7.40
C LYS A 61 14.38 18.61 5.96
N HIS A 62 13.25 19.12 5.49
CA HIS A 62 12.86 19.05 4.08
C HIS A 62 12.93 20.43 3.43
N ASP A 63 13.07 20.43 2.11
CA ASP A 63 13.03 21.67 1.33
C ASP A 63 11.60 22.23 1.23
N ASP A 64 10.58 21.39 1.50
CA ASP A 64 9.17 21.74 1.50
C ASP A 64 8.53 21.52 2.90
N PRO A 65 8.10 22.60 3.59
CA PRO A 65 7.44 22.50 4.90
C PRO A 65 6.03 21.89 4.84
N VAL A 66 5.35 21.89 3.69
CA VAL A 66 4.02 21.28 3.54
C VAL A 66 4.11 19.76 3.63
N THR A 67 5.14 19.19 3.01
CA THR A 67 5.47 17.76 3.12
C THR A 67 5.77 17.33 4.56
N GLU A 68 6.41 18.19 5.39
CA GLU A 68 6.72 17.87 6.79
C GLU A 68 5.48 17.66 7.67
N GLU A 69 4.49 18.53 7.53
CA GLU A 69 3.27 18.49 8.35
C GLU A 69 2.37 17.32 7.93
N THR A 70 2.22 17.12 6.62
CA THR A 70 1.46 16.01 6.05
C THR A 70 2.00 14.66 6.52
N LEU A 71 3.32 14.42 6.40
CA LEU A 71 3.94 13.15 6.80
C LEU A 71 3.79 12.83 8.30
N LYS A 72 3.75 13.85 9.17
CA LYS A 72 3.56 13.65 10.63
C LYS A 72 2.17 13.15 11.00
N ASN A 73 1.18 13.48 10.17
CA ASN A 73 -0.22 13.10 10.38
C ASN A 73 -0.58 11.78 9.68
N LEU A 74 0.36 11.16 8.97
CA LEU A 74 0.19 9.82 8.41
C LEU A 74 0.50 8.73 9.44
N ASP A 75 -0.39 7.74 9.52
CA ASP A 75 -0.23 6.56 10.36
C ASP A 75 0.36 5.39 9.58
N SER A 76 0.08 5.29 8.28
CA SER A 76 0.67 4.26 7.41
C SER A 76 0.68 4.67 5.94
N VAL A 77 1.74 4.29 5.23
CA VAL A 77 1.84 4.36 3.77
C VAL A 77 2.30 2.99 3.27
N ARG A 78 1.49 2.39 2.39
CA ARG A 78 1.78 1.11 1.75
C ARG A 78 1.71 1.25 0.24
N ILE A 79 2.77 0.88 -0.45
CA ILE A 79 2.88 0.94 -1.92
C ILE A 79 3.39 -0.40 -2.41
N HIS A 80 2.61 -1.05 -3.26
CA HIS A 80 3.03 -2.25 -3.98
C HIS A 80 2.95 -1.98 -5.48
N VAL A 81 4.05 -2.21 -6.19
CA VAL A 81 4.12 -2.16 -7.66
C VAL A 81 4.50 -3.54 -8.17
N TYR A 82 3.66 -4.10 -9.03
CA TYR A 82 3.87 -5.38 -9.70
C TYR A 82 4.09 -5.15 -11.19
N ASP A 83 4.98 -5.91 -11.80
CA ASP A 83 5.12 -5.97 -13.26
C ASP A 83 4.02 -6.90 -13.80
N THR A 84 3.15 -6.37 -14.67
CA THR A 84 2.05 -7.15 -15.24
C THR A 84 2.48 -7.97 -16.44
N ALA A 85 3.63 -7.65 -17.05
CA ALA A 85 4.17 -8.29 -18.25
C ALA A 85 3.12 -8.48 -19.38
N GLY A 86 2.18 -7.54 -19.50
CA GLY A 86 1.09 -7.55 -20.47
C GLY A 86 -0.16 -8.34 -20.08
N ASP A 87 -0.18 -9.03 -18.93
CA ASP A 87 -1.38 -9.72 -18.41
C ASP A 87 -1.97 -8.97 -17.21
N THR A 88 -2.99 -8.15 -17.46
CA THR A 88 -3.67 -7.35 -16.42
C THR A 88 -4.75 -8.12 -15.66
N THR A 89 -5.06 -9.36 -16.06
CA THR A 89 -6.28 -10.07 -15.62
C THR A 89 -6.37 -10.19 -14.09
N SER A 90 -5.29 -10.62 -13.44
CA SER A 90 -5.25 -10.78 -11.99
C SER A 90 -5.26 -9.45 -11.25
N ALA A 91 -4.56 -8.44 -11.77
CA ALA A 91 -4.54 -7.09 -11.21
C ALA A 91 -5.93 -6.43 -11.27
N GLU A 92 -6.63 -6.54 -12.41
CA GLU A 92 -7.98 -6.02 -12.59
C GLU A 92 -8.99 -6.73 -11.71
N ALA A 93 -8.93 -8.07 -11.63
CA ALA A 93 -9.79 -8.84 -10.74
C ALA A 93 -9.56 -8.44 -9.27
N ARG A 94 -8.30 -8.18 -8.89
CA ARG A 94 -7.99 -7.68 -7.54
C ARG A 94 -8.54 -6.28 -7.33
N MET A 95 -8.34 -5.37 -8.28
CA MET A 95 -8.89 -4.02 -8.22
C MET A 95 -10.41 -4.04 -8.03
N ASP A 96 -11.13 -4.89 -8.75
CA ASP A 96 -12.59 -5.01 -8.65
C ASP A 96 -13.02 -5.59 -7.27
N ALA A 97 -12.29 -6.58 -6.75
CA ALA A 97 -12.52 -7.14 -5.42
C ALA A 97 -12.28 -6.12 -4.30
N VAL A 98 -11.19 -5.35 -4.38
CA VAL A 98 -10.88 -4.27 -3.44
C VAL A 98 -11.94 -3.17 -3.53
N SER A 99 -12.28 -2.72 -4.74
CA SER A 99 -13.31 -1.70 -4.97
C SER A 99 -14.64 -2.08 -4.31
N SER A 100 -15.07 -3.33 -4.49
CA SER A 100 -16.30 -3.85 -3.88
C SER A 100 -16.25 -3.82 -2.35
N LYS A 101 -15.11 -4.18 -1.76
CA LYS A 101 -14.89 -4.12 -0.31
C LYS A 101 -14.95 -2.68 0.20
N LEU A 102 -14.26 -1.74 -0.46
CA LEU A 102 -14.22 -0.32 -0.06
C LEU A 102 -15.62 0.30 -0.08
N MET A 103 -16.39 0.06 -1.14
CA MET A 103 -17.76 0.54 -1.26
C MET A 103 -18.69 0.02 -0.13
N SER A 104 -18.40 -1.17 0.41
CA SER A 104 -19.14 -1.74 1.55
C SER A 104 -18.73 -1.16 2.92
N GLN A 105 -17.65 -0.39 2.95
CA GLN A 105 -17.02 0.15 4.16
C GLN A 105 -17.04 1.69 4.20
N ASP A 106 -18.04 2.30 3.55
CA ASP A 106 -18.24 3.75 3.48
C ASP A 106 -17.03 4.51 2.94
N TRP A 107 -16.36 3.95 1.93
CA TRP A 107 -15.40 4.70 1.11
C TRP A 107 -16.09 5.33 -0.09
N GLU A 108 -15.67 6.53 -0.43
CA GLU A 108 -16.18 7.27 -1.58
C GLU A 108 -15.19 7.16 -2.75
N GLN A 109 -15.70 6.84 -3.94
CA GLN A 109 -14.89 6.83 -5.16
C GLN A 109 -14.87 8.24 -5.75
N ILE A 110 -13.73 8.90 -5.69
CA ILE A 110 -13.57 10.27 -6.18
C ILE A 110 -13.05 10.33 -7.63
N VAL A 111 -12.29 9.32 -8.06
CA VAL A 111 -11.75 9.22 -9.42
C VAL A 111 -11.97 7.82 -9.96
N ARG A 112 -12.35 7.76 -11.24
CA ARG A 112 -12.41 6.53 -12.02
C ARG A 112 -12.07 6.81 -13.48
N VAL A 113 -10.99 6.18 -13.93
CA VAL A 113 -10.55 6.16 -15.33
C VAL A 113 -10.66 4.73 -15.83
N ARG A 114 -11.18 4.56 -17.04
CA ARG A 114 -11.29 3.27 -17.71
C ARG A 114 -11.08 3.46 -19.21
N GLU A 115 -9.87 3.21 -19.63
CA GLU A 115 -9.45 3.18 -21.02
C GLU A 115 -9.19 1.71 -21.45
N PRO A 116 -8.91 1.42 -22.73
CA PRO A 116 -8.72 0.05 -23.21
C PRO A 116 -7.58 -0.70 -22.50
N GLU A 117 -6.50 0.00 -22.17
CA GLU A 117 -5.29 -0.56 -21.56
C GLU A 117 -5.03 0.00 -20.15
N ASP A 118 -5.70 1.10 -19.76
CA ASP A 118 -5.46 1.77 -18.48
C ASP A 118 -6.72 1.78 -17.59
N ARG A 119 -6.53 1.44 -16.32
CA ARG A 119 -7.59 1.49 -15.31
C ARG A 119 -7.07 2.16 -14.05
N VAL A 120 -7.73 3.23 -13.62
CA VAL A 120 -7.39 3.94 -12.38
C VAL A 120 -8.63 4.14 -11.52
N ASN A 121 -8.57 3.75 -10.25
CA ASN A 121 -9.59 4.05 -9.26
C ASN A 121 -8.94 4.73 -8.04
N ILE A 122 -9.53 5.83 -7.59
CA ILE A 122 -9.14 6.49 -6.33
C ILE A 122 -10.34 6.53 -5.40
N TYR A 123 -10.13 6.05 -4.17
CA TYR A 123 -11.10 6.07 -3.09
C TYR A 123 -10.59 6.86 -1.89
N VAL A 124 -11.49 7.56 -1.23
CA VAL A 124 -11.21 8.30 0.01
C VAL A 124 -12.18 7.84 1.10
N LYS A 125 -11.66 7.71 2.32
CA LYS A 125 -12.48 7.53 3.52
C LYS A 125 -12.47 8.81 4.33
N TYR A 126 -13.64 9.39 4.52
CA TYR A 126 -13.83 10.52 5.42
C TYR A 126 -14.23 10.07 6.82
N SER A 127 -13.83 10.85 7.82
CA SER A 127 -14.43 10.88 9.15
C SER A 127 -14.59 12.34 9.53
N GLU A 128 -15.83 12.77 9.74
CA GLU A 128 -16.17 14.19 9.94
C GLU A 128 -15.69 15.04 8.76
N ASP A 129 -14.77 15.98 8.98
CA ASP A 129 -14.17 16.87 7.97
C ASP A 129 -12.74 16.47 7.60
N ARG A 130 -12.28 15.29 8.03
CA ARG A 130 -10.91 14.80 7.84
C ARG A 130 -10.88 13.56 6.95
N ILE A 131 -9.83 13.43 6.15
CA ILE A 131 -9.55 12.20 5.40
C ILE A 131 -8.81 11.23 6.32
N GLN A 132 -9.40 10.05 6.53
CA GLN A 132 -8.82 8.97 7.32
C GLN A 132 -8.05 7.94 6.49
N GLY A 133 -8.33 7.91 5.18
CA GLY A 133 -7.65 6.99 4.28
C GLY A 133 -7.80 7.36 2.82
N LEU A 134 -6.78 7.00 2.05
CA LEU A 134 -6.71 7.13 0.60
C LEU A 134 -6.30 5.76 0.02
N MET A 135 -6.98 5.34 -1.04
CA MET A 135 -6.65 4.15 -1.79
C MET A 135 -6.55 4.51 -3.27
N ILE A 136 -5.37 4.28 -3.86
CA ILE A 136 -5.12 4.47 -5.30
C ILE A 136 -4.81 3.10 -5.89
N MET A 137 -5.53 2.74 -6.94
CA MET A 137 -5.26 1.53 -7.72
C MET A 137 -5.11 1.95 -9.17
N ALA A 138 -3.99 1.59 -9.78
CA ALA A 138 -3.72 1.84 -11.18
C ALA A 138 -3.20 0.55 -11.81
N VAL A 139 -3.74 0.18 -12.97
CA VAL A 139 -3.36 -1.04 -13.69
C VAL A 139 -3.27 -0.70 -15.17
N ASP A 140 -2.13 -1.03 -15.75
CA ASP A 140 -1.87 -1.00 -17.18
C ASP A 140 -1.10 -2.26 -17.63
N THR A 141 -0.72 -2.30 -18.90
CA THR A 141 -0.01 -3.46 -19.51
C THR A 141 1.42 -3.64 -19.03
N GLU A 142 2.00 -2.67 -18.35
CA GLU A 142 3.35 -2.73 -17.80
C GLU A 142 3.30 -3.00 -16.29
N GLU A 143 2.43 -2.29 -15.56
CA GLU A 143 2.44 -2.29 -14.11
C GLU A 143 1.05 -2.29 -13.45
N ALA A 144 1.03 -2.83 -12.24
CA ALA A 144 -0.11 -2.76 -11.34
C ALA A 144 0.34 -2.12 -10.02
N VAL A 145 -0.16 -0.91 -9.77
CA VAL A 145 0.20 -0.05 -8.64
C VAL A 145 -0.96 0.00 -7.65
N PHE A 146 -0.67 -0.34 -6.40
CA PHE A 146 -1.61 -0.26 -5.30
C PHE A 146 -1.00 0.58 -4.18
N VAL A 147 -1.67 1.68 -3.86
CA VAL A 147 -1.27 2.57 -2.77
C VAL A 147 -2.39 2.67 -1.75
N ASN A 148 -2.05 2.46 -0.48
CA ASN A 148 -2.94 2.69 0.66
C ASN A 148 -2.26 3.61 1.66
N VAL A 149 -2.87 4.76 1.90
CA VAL A 149 -2.43 5.75 2.89
C VAL A 149 -3.49 5.85 3.96
N LEU A 150 -3.08 5.83 5.23
CA LEU A 150 -3.93 6.01 6.39
C LEU A 150 -3.34 7.11 7.26
N GLY A 151 -4.19 7.93 7.86
CA GLY A 151 -3.77 9.05 8.71
C GLY A 151 -4.88 10.08 8.88
N ASP A 152 -4.56 11.22 9.48
CA ASP A 152 -5.48 12.34 9.66
C ASP A 152 -5.12 13.48 8.70
N ILE A 153 -5.62 13.39 7.47
CA ILE A 153 -5.24 14.28 6.38
C ILE A 153 -6.29 15.39 6.23
N ASP A 154 -5.80 16.63 6.12
CA ASP A 154 -6.65 17.75 5.74
C ASP A 154 -7.02 17.62 4.26
N PRO A 155 -8.31 17.66 3.87
CA PRO A 155 -8.68 17.63 2.46
C PRO A 155 -7.96 18.69 1.60
N ALA A 156 -7.59 19.84 2.16
CA ALA A 156 -6.83 20.88 1.46
C ALA A 156 -5.41 20.45 1.08
N HIS A 157 -4.86 19.42 1.74
CA HIS A 157 -3.53 18.87 1.52
C HIS A 157 -3.54 17.52 0.77
N LEU A 158 -4.70 17.11 0.24
CA LEU A 158 -4.79 15.85 -0.51
C LEU A 158 -3.86 15.83 -1.73
N ASN A 159 -3.76 16.95 -2.45
CA ASN A 159 -2.87 17.07 -3.60
C ASN A 159 -1.40 16.88 -3.20
N ASP A 160 -0.99 17.33 -2.02
CA ASP A 160 0.37 17.17 -1.53
C ASP A 160 0.69 15.71 -1.23
N VAL A 161 -0.29 14.96 -0.70
CA VAL A 161 -0.16 13.50 -0.48
C VAL A 161 -0.04 12.76 -1.81
N VAL A 162 -0.89 13.09 -2.79
CA VAL A 162 -0.87 12.45 -4.11
C VAL A 162 0.43 12.78 -4.85
N ALA A 163 0.87 14.05 -4.84
CA ALA A 163 2.13 14.47 -5.47
C ALA A 163 3.37 13.88 -4.78
N GLY A 164 3.35 13.71 -3.46
CA GLY A 164 4.42 13.01 -2.75
C GLY A 164 4.54 11.51 -3.09
N ILE A 165 3.50 10.94 -3.70
CA ILE A 165 3.43 9.55 -4.18
C ILE A 165 3.77 9.46 -5.68
N ASP A 166 4.41 10.48 -6.25
CA ASP A 166 5.02 10.45 -7.59
C ASP A 166 6.23 9.49 -7.64
N VAL A 167 5.94 8.19 -7.47
CA VAL A 167 6.90 7.09 -7.31
C VAL A 167 6.97 6.23 -8.59
N VAL A 168 6.18 6.56 -9.62
CA VAL A 168 6.14 5.79 -10.86
C VAL A 168 6.13 6.73 -12.05
N ASP A 169 7.30 6.90 -12.69
CA ASP A 169 7.45 7.50 -14.02
C ASP A 169 6.48 6.78 -15.00
N GLY A 170 5.26 7.30 -15.15
CA GLY A 170 4.19 6.66 -15.92
C GLY A 170 2.79 7.07 -15.50
N PHE A 171 2.56 7.35 -14.21
CA PHE A 171 1.24 7.74 -13.70
C PHE A 171 1.16 9.23 -13.38
N ASN A 172 1.19 10.08 -14.42
CA ASN A 172 0.89 11.49 -14.25
C ASN A 172 -0.64 11.66 -14.17
N VAL A 173 -1.22 11.46 -12.99
CA VAL A 173 -2.62 11.78 -12.74
C VAL A 173 -2.72 13.29 -12.56
N ASP A 174 -2.88 14.00 -13.67
CA ASP A 174 -3.16 15.43 -13.68
C ASP A 174 -4.56 15.65 -13.09
N LEU A 175 -4.63 15.84 -11.77
CA LEU A 175 -5.86 16.18 -11.07
C LEU A 175 -6.04 17.70 -11.14
N ASP A 176 -6.59 18.18 -12.25
CA ASP A 176 -7.15 19.53 -12.37
C ASP A 176 -8.35 19.65 -11.40
N LEU A 177 -8.10 19.89 -10.11
CA LEU A 177 -9.11 20.16 -9.07
C LEU A 177 -9.21 21.66 -8.78
#